data_AF-A0A1I2B128-F1
#
_entry.id   AF-A0A1I2B128-F1
#
_cell.length_a   1.000
_cell.length_b   1.000
_cell.length_c   1.000
_cell.angle_alpha   90.00
_cell.angle_beta   90.00
_cell.angle_gamma   90.00
#
_symmetry.space_group_name_H-M   'P 1'
#
loop_
_entity.id
_entity.type
_entity.pdbx_description
1 polymer ?
#
loop_
_entity_poly.entity_id
_entity_poly.type
_entity_poly.pdbx_seq_one_letter_code
_entity_poly.pdbx_strand_id
1 'polypeptide(L)'
;MRCPKCGTENSDHAEFCINCHESLLSNPQPDVGTNQYISNESVIQSETKAHDSLQVGKRNPSHVSDSEKPVVSVGLNIAIIIGTIIFPIVGIAMGYTYFRKDHPDAKRAGKNWLVLGLIMFLLNIFLVSFMK
;
A
#
# COMPACT_ATOMS: atom_id res chain seq x y z
N MET A 1 -18.84 12.57 -1.80
CA MET A 1 -20.10 12.11 -1.17
C MET A 1 -20.03 12.23 0.35
N ARG A 2 -21.16 12.10 1.08
CA ARG A 2 -21.19 12.15 2.56
C ARG A 2 -21.68 10.84 3.15
N CYS A 3 -21.05 10.40 4.25
CA CYS A 3 -21.40 9.15 4.92
C CYS A 3 -22.76 9.25 5.60
N PRO A 4 -23.72 8.33 5.35
CA PRO A 4 -25.04 8.37 5.96
C PRO A 4 -25.02 8.18 7.48
N LYS A 5 -24.00 7.52 8.03
CA LYS A 5 -23.87 7.21 9.46
C LYS A 5 -23.27 8.33 10.31
N CYS A 6 -22.45 9.21 9.73
CA CYS A 6 -21.72 10.24 10.50
C CYS A 6 -21.57 11.61 9.81
N GLY A 7 -22.13 11.81 8.62
CA GLY A 7 -22.11 13.09 7.89
C GLY A 7 -20.73 13.54 7.33
N THR A 8 -19.65 12.82 7.64
CA THR A 8 -18.29 13.07 7.14
C THR A 8 -18.26 13.03 5.61
N GLU A 9 -17.55 13.96 5.01
CA GLU A 9 -17.35 14.04 3.57
C GLU A 9 -16.18 13.14 3.14
N ASN A 10 -16.40 12.38 2.07
CA ASN A 10 -15.50 11.36 1.52
C ASN A 10 -15.45 11.51 -0.01
N SER A 11 -14.40 10.98 -0.64
CA SER A 11 -14.33 10.87 -2.11
C SER A 11 -15.52 10.08 -2.67
N ASP A 12 -16.00 10.45 -3.87
CA ASP A 12 -17.08 9.73 -4.58
C ASP A 12 -16.66 8.33 -5.07
N HIS A 13 -15.42 7.94 -4.84
CA HIS A 13 -14.89 6.58 -5.08
C HIS A 13 -14.45 5.87 -3.79
N ALA A 14 -14.76 6.39 -2.60
CA ALA A 14 -14.41 5.75 -1.34
C ALA A 14 -15.40 4.62 -1.02
N GLU A 15 -14.92 3.37 -0.95
CA GLU A 15 -15.76 2.21 -0.58
C GLU A 15 -16.23 2.29 0.90
N PHE A 16 -15.42 2.89 1.77
CA PHE A 16 -15.65 3.02 3.21
C PHE A 16 -15.39 4.46 3.68
N CYS A 17 -16.07 4.88 4.75
CA CYS A 17 -15.90 6.21 5.32
C CYS A 17 -14.60 6.35 6.14
N ILE A 18 -13.79 7.37 5.84
CA ILE A 18 -12.49 7.64 6.47
C ILE A 18 -12.54 7.86 8.01
N ASN A 19 -13.72 8.24 8.53
CA ASN A 19 -13.93 8.49 9.96
C ASN A 19 -14.52 7.27 10.70
N CYS A 20 -15.71 6.81 10.30
CA CYS A 20 -16.44 5.74 11.01
C CYS A 20 -16.30 4.33 10.39
N HIS A 21 -15.55 4.18 9.29
CA HIS A 21 -15.29 2.93 8.58
C HIS A 21 -16.54 2.18 8.05
N GLU A 22 -17.69 2.86 8.01
CA GLU A 22 -18.92 2.34 7.42
C GLU A 22 -18.84 2.26 5.89
N SER A 23 -19.48 1.25 5.29
CA SER A 23 -19.57 1.13 3.83
C SER A 23 -20.37 2.29 3.22
N LEU A 24 -19.91 2.81 2.09
CA LEU A 24 -20.57 3.90 1.34
C LEU A 24 -21.29 3.41 0.07
N LEU A 25 -21.14 2.14 -0.28
CA LEU A 25 -21.74 1.55 -1.48
C LEU A 25 -23.18 1.07 -1.23
N SER A 26 -24.14 1.99 -1.29
CA SER A 26 -25.57 1.65 -1.31
C SER A 26 -26.02 1.19 -2.70
N ASN A 27 -26.26 -0.11 -2.87
CA ASN A 27 -26.96 -0.63 -4.06
C ASN A 27 -28.42 -0.16 -4.04
N PRO A 28 -29.01 0.38 -5.14
CA PRO A 28 -30.38 0.90 -5.11
C PRO A 28 -31.40 -0.23 -4.95
N GLN A 29 -32.10 -0.26 -3.81
CA GLN A 29 -33.22 -1.17 -3.57
C GLN A 29 -34.53 -0.37 -3.60
N PRO A 30 -35.46 -0.65 -4.54
CA PRO A 30 -36.77 -0.01 -4.55
C PRO A 30 -37.66 -0.50 -3.39
N ASP A 31 -38.09 0.45 -2.56
CA ASP A 31 -39.32 0.40 -1.78
C ASP A 31 -40.54 0.13 -2.70
N VAL A 32 -41.66 -0.46 -2.26
CA VAL A 32 -42.47 -0.19 -1.05
C VAL A 32 -42.99 -1.52 -0.46
N GLY A 33 -42.96 -1.76 0.86
CA GLY A 33 -42.57 -0.85 1.95
C GLY A 33 -42.33 -1.57 3.29
N THR A 34 -42.43 -0.93 4.46
CA THR A 34 -43.64 -0.34 5.09
C THR A 34 -44.66 -1.42 5.47
N ASN A 35 -44.98 -1.71 6.75
CA ASN A 35 -44.51 -1.26 8.08
C ASN A 35 -44.90 -2.40 9.08
N GLN A 36 -44.32 -2.60 10.27
CA GLN A 36 -43.12 -2.13 11.00
C GLN A 36 -42.85 -3.18 12.13
N TYR A 37 -41.76 -3.18 12.90
CA TYR A 37 -40.77 -2.13 13.17
C TYR A 37 -39.32 -2.58 12.91
N ILE A 38 -38.38 -1.71 13.27
CA ILE A 38 -36.96 -1.67 12.98
C ILE A 38 -36.15 -2.26 14.16
N SER A 39 -35.09 -3.07 14.01
CA SER A 39 -34.75 -4.19 13.08
C SER A 39 -33.34 -4.71 13.42
N ASN A 40 -33.08 -6.01 13.25
CA ASN A 40 -31.83 -6.70 13.64
C ASN A 40 -31.26 -7.58 12.49
N GLU A 41 -29.98 -8.02 12.62
CA GLU A 41 -29.38 -9.22 11.97
C GLU A 41 -29.27 -9.27 10.41
N SER A 42 -28.44 -10.11 9.73
CA SER A 42 -27.15 -10.79 10.03
C SER A 42 -26.55 -11.54 8.79
N VAL A 43 -25.40 -12.23 8.95
CA VAL A 43 -24.91 -13.40 8.13
C VAL A 43 -24.24 -13.10 6.74
N ILE A 44 -23.74 -14.14 6.04
CA ILE A 44 -22.44 -14.22 5.28
C ILE A 44 -22.54 -15.12 4.00
N GLN A 45 -21.58 -14.98 3.04
CA GLN A 45 -21.21 -15.87 1.87
C GLN A 45 -22.12 -15.89 0.60
N SER A 46 -21.76 -16.48 -0.57
CA SER A 46 -20.52 -16.65 -1.44
C SER A 46 -20.84 -17.65 -2.60
N GLU A 47 -20.13 -17.91 -3.73
CA GLU A 47 -18.93 -17.45 -4.48
C GLU A 47 -19.15 -17.82 -5.98
N THR A 48 -18.36 -17.31 -6.96
CA THR A 48 -18.39 -17.80 -8.36
C THR A 48 -17.00 -17.94 -9.03
N LYS A 49 -16.66 -19.18 -9.39
CA LYS A 49 -15.82 -19.55 -10.55
C LYS A 49 -16.64 -20.36 -11.55
N ALA A 50 -16.20 -20.43 -12.81
CA ALA A 50 -16.79 -21.33 -13.80
C ALA A 50 -15.74 -21.94 -14.74
N HIS A 51 -15.32 -23.19 -14.46
CA HIS A 51 -15.33 -24.21 -15.51
C HIS A 51 -15.50 -25.63 -14.94
N ASP A 52 -16.18 -26.46 -15.73
CA ASP A 52 -16.61 -27.83 -15.47
C ASP A 52 -15.46 -28.83 -15.24
N SER A 53 -15.65 -29.73 -14.26
CA SER A 53 -15.23 -31.15 -14.30
C SER A 53 -15.83 -31.93 -13.12
N LEU A 54 -16.50 -33.05 -13.41
CA LEU A 54 -16.99 -33.98 -12.37
C LEU A 54 -15.82 -34.67 -11.63
N GLN A 55 -15.92 -34.75 -10.29
CA GLN A 55 -15.91 -36.06 -9.63
C GLN A 55 -16.43 -36.07 -8.19
N VAL A 56 -17.04 -37.21 -7.84
CA VAL A 56 -17.55 -37.55 -6.50
C VAL A 56 -16.40 -38.09 -5.65
N GLY A 57 -16.15 -37.56 -4.45
CA GLY A 57 -15.18 -38.19 -3.55
C GLY A 57 -14.87 -37.54 -2.20
N LYS A 58 -15.43 -38.13 -1.14
CA LYS A 58 -14.73 -38.49 0.12
C LYS A 58 -14.21 -37.37 1.06
N ARG A 59 -14.66 -37.43 2.32
CA ARG A 59 -14.09 -36.70 3.48
C ARG A 59 -12.67 -37.21 3.78
N ASN A 60 -11.74 -36.34 4.21
CA ASN A 60 -11.23 -36.25 5.61
C ASN A 60 -10.29 -35.01 5.77
N PRO A 61 -9.48 -34.76 6.84
CA PRO A 61 -9.46 -33.42 7.44
C PRO A 61 -8.08 -32.73 7.50
N SER A 62 -8.10 -31.53 8.09
CA SER A 62 -6.98 -30.87 8.79
C SER A 62 -5.65 -30.68 8.06
N HIS A 63 -5.47 -29.50 7.46
CA HIS A 63 -4.20 -28.79 7.54
C HIS A 63 -4.47 -27.31 7.83
N VAL A 64 -4.44 -26.91 9.10
CA VAL A 64 -4.41 -25.49 9.47
C VAL A 64 -2.98 -25.01 9.22
N SER A 65 -2.73 -24.55 7.99
CA SER A 65 -1.59 -23.67 7.75
C SER A 65 -1.95 -22.32 8.35
N ASP A 66 -1.39 -22.01 9.52
CA ASP A 66 -1.36 -20.64 10.03
C ASP A 66 -0.54 -19.79 9.05
N SER A 67 -1.25 -19.24 8.06
CA SER A 67 -0.71 -18.31 7.08
C SER A 67 -0.56 -16.96 7.78
N GLU A 68 0.51 -16.84 8.55
CA GLU A 68 0.95 -15.61 9.21
C GLU A 68 1.19 -14.56 8.12
N LYS A 69 0.16 -13.75 7.88
CA LYS A 69 0.11 -12.77 6.80
C LYS A 69 1.25 -11.77 7.07
N PRO A 70 2.28 -11.67 6.21
CA PRO A 70 3.42 -10.83 6.50
C PRO A 70 2.97 -9.39 6.70
N VAL A 71 3.42 -8.79 7.80
CA VAL A 71 2.96 -7.48 8.31
C VAL A 71 3.13 -6.34 7.29
N VAL A 72 3.95 -6.56 6.26
CA VAL A 72 4.13 -5.69 5.09
C VAL A 72 4.00 -6.49 3.80
N SER A 73 3.39 -5.87 2.77
CA SER A 73 3.32 -6.45 1.43
C SER A 73 4.73 -6.65 0.84
N VAL A 74 4.97 -7.80 0.21
CA VAL A 74 6.27 -8.12 -0.43
C VAL A 74 6.65 -7.06 -1.47
N GLY A 75 5.67 -6.53 -2.20
CA GLY A 75 5.88 -5.44 -3.17
C GLY A 75 6.35 -4.13 -2.52
N LEU A 76 5.94 -3.84 -1.29
CA LEU A 76 6.38 -2.65 -0.55
C LEU A 76 7.85 -2.78 -0.13
N ASN A 77 8.25 -3.94 0.39
CA ASN A 77 9.65 -4.20 0.73
C ASN A 77 10.58 -4.08 -0.49
N ILE A 78 10.16 -4.65 -1.63
CA ILE A 78 10.91 -4.54 -2.90
C ILE A 78 10.98 -3.08 -3.37
N ALA A 79 9.89 -2.33 -3.32
CA ALA A 79 9.86 -0.92 -3.71
C ALA A 79 10.77 -0.05 -2.82
N ILE A 80 10.81 -0.30 -1.52
CA ILE A 80 11.72 0.39 -0.58
C ILE A 80 13.18 0.12 -0.95
N ILE A 81 13.57 -1.14 -1.16
CA ILE A 81 14.95 -1.53 -1.52
C ILE A 81 15.38 -0.90 -2.86
N ILE A 82 14.50 -0.89 -3.87
CA ILE A 82 14.81 -0.25 -5.16
C ILE A 82 14.95 1.27 -5.00
N GLY A 83 14.05 1.90 -4.22
CA GLY A 83 14.09 3.34 -3.95
C GLY A 83 15.36 3.79 -3.23
N THR A 84 15.82 3.05 -2.21
CA THR A 84 17.05 3.39 -1.46
C THR A 84 18.33 3.21 -2.27
N ILE A 85 18.31 2.42 -3.35
CA ILE A 85 19.45 2.29 -4.28
C ILE A 85 19.44 3.39 -5.35
N ILE A 86 18.27 3.72 -5.92
CA ILE A 86 18.17 4.73 -6.98
C ILE A 86 18.44 6.15 -6.47
N PHE A 87 17.93 6.51 -5.28
CA PHE A 87 18.04 7.87 -4.75
C PHE A 87 19.49 8.37 -4.57
N PRO A 88 20.43 7.59 -3.96
CA PRO A 88 21.84 7.95 -3.90
C PRO A 88 22.50 8.12 -5.27
N ILE A 89 22.17 7.27 -6.25
CA ILE A 89 22.74 7.35 -7.61
C ILE A 89 22.35 8.67 -8.28
N VAL A 90 21.08 9.09 -8.16
CA VAL A 90 20.60 10.38 -8.66
C VAL A 90 21.29 11.55 -7.93
N GLY A 91 21.45 11.46 -6.60
CA GLY A 91 22.15 12.48 -5.81
C GLY A 91 23.62 12.66 -6.21
N ILE A 92 24.35 11.56 -6.43
CA ILE A 92 25.74 11.56 -6.88
C ILE A 92 25.85 12.13 -8.30
N ALA A 93 24.96 11.74 -9.22
CA ALA A 93 24.92 12.27 -10.58
C ALA A 93 24.67 13.79 -10.61
N MET A 94 23.69 14.28 -9.83
CA MET A 94 23.43 15.71 -9.68
C MET A 94 24.64 16.46 -9.09
N GLY A 95 25.24 15.95 -8.01
CA GLY A 95 26.46 16.53 -7.43
C GLY A 95 27.62 16.61 -8.43
N TYR A 96 27.83 15.55 -9.23
CA TYR A 96 28.87 15.49 -10.26
C TYR A 96 28.65 16.50 -11.41
N THR A 97 27.40 16.64 -11.92
CA THR A 97 27.10 17.63 -12.97
C THR A 97 27.28 19.07 -12.50
N TYR A 98 27.10 19.36 -11.22
CA TYR A 98 27.40 20.67 -10.64
C TYR A 98 28.90 20.86 -10.37
N PHE A 99 29.61 19.82 -9.91
CA PHE A 99 31.07 19.86 -9.70
C PHE A 99 31.88 20.07 -10.99
N ARG A 100 31.34 19.63 -12.14
CA ARG A 100 31.92 19.87 -13.48
C ARG A 100 31.71 21.28 -14.05
N LYS A 101 30.96 22.17 -13.38
CA LYS A 101 30.79 23.56 -13.82
C LYS A 101 31.91 24.43 -13.27
N ASP A 102 32.44 25.33 -14.09
CA ASP A 102 33.59 26.17 -13.70
C ASP A 102 33.20 27.35 -12.79
N HIS A 103 31.90 27.68 -12.67
CA HIS A 103 31.44 28.70 -11.74
C HIS A 103 31.75 28.28 -10.29
N PRO A 104 32.46 29.10 -9.48
CA PRO A 104 32.99 28.69 -8.19
C PRO A 104 31.88 28.27 -7.20
N ASP A 105 30.72 28.90 -7.27
CA ASP A 105 29.56 28.67 -6.40
C ASP A 105 28.85 27.36 -6.75
N ALA A 106 28.65 27.10 -8.04
CA ALA A 106 28.12 25.83 -8.54
C ALA A 106 29.06 24.66 -8.19
N LYS A 107 30.38 24.89 -8.25
CA LYS A 107 31.39 23.90 -7.87
C LYS A 107 31.45 23.62 -6.37
N ARG A 108 31.27 24.65 -5.53
CA ARG A 108 31.08 24.51 -4.06
C ARG A 108 29.82 23.70 -3.75
N ALA A 109 28.68 24.06 -4.33
CA ALA A 109 27.42 23.34 -4.15
C ALA A 109 27.55 21.88 -4.60
N GLY A 110 28.08 21.64 -5.81
CA GLY A 110 28.29 20.30 -6.36
C GLY A 110 29.21 19.44 -5.50
N LYS A 111 30.29 20.00 -4.95
CA LYS A 111 31.18 19.24 -4.04
C LYS A 111 30.48 18.85 -2.75
N ASN A 112 29.66 19.73 -2.17
CA ASN A 112 28.89 19.41 -0.96
C ASN A 112 27.82 18.35 -1.24
N TRP A 113 27.09 18.46 -2.36
CA TRP A 113 26.12 17.45 -2.81
C TRP A 113 26.77 16.08 -3.08
N LEU A 114 27.94 16.05 -3.72
CA LEU A 114 28.69 14.82 -3.99
C LEU A 114 29.13 14.14 -2.69
N VAL A 115 29.65 14.91 -1.73
CA VAL A 115 30.05 14.40 -0.40
C VAL A 115 28.83 13.90 0.39
N LEU A 116 27.72 14.63 0.39
CA LEU A 116 26.48 14.21 1.06
C LEU A 116 25.92 12.92 0.46
N GLY A 117 25.86 12.81 -0.86
CA GLY A 117 25.41 11.61 -1.57
C GLY A 117 26.31 10.40 -1.29
N LEU A 118 27.62 10.59 -1.28
CA LEU A 118 28.59 9.53 -0.95
C LEU A 118 28.46 9.06 0.51
N ILE A 119 28.32 9.99 1.47
CA ILE A 119 28.10 9.65 2.89
C ILE A 119 26.78 8.89 3.06
N MET A 120 25.69 9.34 2.43
CA MET A 120 24.37 8.70 2.54
C MET A 120 24.36 7.30 1.91
N PHE A 121 25.10 7.09 0.82
CA PHE A 121 25.33 5.77 0.22
C PHE A 121 26.13 4.84 1.15
N LEU A 122 27.22 5.32 1.74
CA LEU A 122 28.03 4.56 2.69
C LEU A 122 27.25 4.20 3.97
N LEU A 123 26.40 5.11 4.48
CA LEU A 123 25.51 4.84 5.61
C LEU A 123 24.45 3.79 5.28
N ASN A 124 23.91 3.76 4.06
CA ASN A 124 23.03 2.68 3.61
C ASN A 124 23.73 1.32 3.61
N ILE A 125 24.93 1.25 3.03
CA ILE A 125 25.74 0.02 3.02
C ILE A 125 26.05 -0.43 4.46
N PHE A 126 26.43 0.51 5.34
CA PHE A 126 26.72 0.20 6.73
C PHE A 126 25.49 -0.32 7.49
N LEU A 127 24.31 0.31 7.33
CA LEU A 127 23.06 -0.17 7.95
C LEU A 127 22.70 -1.58 7.47
N VAL A 128 22.74 -1.83 6.16
CA VAL A 128 22.47 -3.17 5.59
C VAL A 128 23.52 -4.20 6.05
N SER A 129 24.77 -3.78 6.27
CA SER A 129 25.83 -4.64 6.80
C SER A 129 25.79 -4.85 8.32
N PHE A 130 24.98 -4.07 9.06
CA PHE A 130 24.80 -4.19 10.51
C PHE A 130 23.47 -4.89 10.87
N MET A 131 22.51 -4.89 9.95
CA MET A 131 21.23 -5.63 10.04
C MET A 131 21.31 -7.07 9.49
N LYS A 132 22.52 -7.64 9.39
CA LYS A 132 22.78 -8.94 8.74
C LYS A 132 23.79 -9.78 9.52
#